data_AF-A0AAP3H5N5-F1
#
_entry.id   AF-A0AAP3H5N5-F1
#
_cell.length_a   1.000
_cell.length_b   1.000
_cell.length_c   1.000
_cell.angle_alpha   90.00
_cell.angle_beta   90.00
_cell.angle_gamma   90.00
#
_symmetry.space_group_name_H-M   'P 1'
#
loop_
_entity.id
_entity.type
_entity.pdbx_description
1 polymer ?
#
loop_
_entity_poly.entity_id
_entity_poly.type
_entity_poly.pdbx_seq_one_letter_code
_entity_poly.pdbx_strand_id
1 'polypeptide(L)'
;MSRYIILFGLVASLFIANASQAQEIVLGVGYNDFNSEISEDGYYIAADYHARRNWTLFGVEYGFGATGQVHETGEIFVGGGLQFRHALRNTWFVEASVMPGYYFNNSQRNDLGSDFEIRSLLGIGREFGNGSHVSFALTHISNASIGEDNPGMNAVSLRFHFPLSARHQ
;
A
#
# COMPACT_ATOMS: atom_id res chain seq x y z
N MET A 1 -47.70 47.23 -8.15
CA MET A 1 -47.71 46.49 -6.87
C MET A 1 -47.12 45.10 -7.12
N SER A 2 -46.00 44.79 -6.45
CA SER A 2 -45.38 43.49 -6.10
C SER A 2 -43.84 43.65 -6.22
N ARG A 3 -43.08 44.00 -5.17
CA ARG A 3 -42.62 43.27 -3.95
C ARG A 3 -41.44 42.28 -4.18
N TYR A 4 -40.28 42.67 -3.60
CA TYR A 4 -39.12 41.89 -3.09
C TYR A 4 -38.09 41.31 -4.10
N ILE A 5 -36.76 41.54 -4.07
CA ILE A 5 -35.67 41.64 -3.05
C ILE A 5 -34.80 40.36 -2.96
N ILE A 6 -33.50 40.55 -3.21
CA ILE A 6 -32.27 39.86 -2.71
C ILE A 6 -31.73 38.59 -3.38
N LEU A 7 -30.43 38.73 -3.69
CA LEU A 7 -29.36 37.83 -4.13
C LEU A 7 -28.93 36.82 -3.05
N PHE A 8 -28.77 35.53 -3.39
CA PHE A 8 -27.96 34.50 -2.71
C PHE A 8 -27.87 33.32 -3.72
N GLY A 9 -26.73 32.79 -4.19
CA GLY A 9 -25.43 32.60 -3.57
C GLY A 9 -25.19 31.10 -3.43
N LEU A 10 -24.51 30.47 -4.39
CA LEU A 10 -23.48 29.44 -4.17
C LEU A 10 -22.88 29.03 -5.51
N VAL A 11 -21.70 29.56 -5.81
CA VAL A 11 -20.74 28.86 -6.66
C VAL A 11 -20.46 27.54 -5.95
N ALA A 12 -20.81 26.41 -6.57
CA ALA A 12 -20.34 25.11 -6.14
C ALA A 12 -18.82 25.13 -6.32
N SER A 13 -18.11 25.53 -5.28
CA SER A 13 -16.69 25.29 -5.15
C SER A 13 -16.50 23.79 -5.29
N LEU A 14 -15.99 23.37 -6.45
CA LEU A 14 -15.23 22.14 -6.56
C LEU A 14 -14.13 22.25 -5.51
N PHE A 15 -14.37 21.69 -4.33
CA PHE A 15 -13.31 21.28 -3.46
C PHE A 15 -12.63 20.12 -4.19
N ILE A 16 -11.69 20.47 -5.07
CA ILE A 16 -10.56 19.60 -5.35
C ILE A 16 -9.88 19.47 -4.00
N ALA A 17 -10.23 18.41 -3.26
CA ALA A 17 -9.42 17.99 -2.14
C ALA A 17 -8.05 17.74 -2.76
N ASN A 18 -7.09 18.61 -2.43
CA ASN A 18 -5.69 18.32 -2.65
C ASN A 18 -5.40 17.15 -1.71
N ALA A 19 -5.72 15.92 -2.12
CA ALA A 19 -5.08 14.75 -1.56
C ALA A 19 -3.60 15.05 -1.68
N SER A 20 -2.95 15.19 -0.53
CA SER A 20 -1.54 15.52 -0.47
C SER A 20 -0.79 14.53 -1.35
N GLN A 21 -0.38 14.99 -2.54
CA GLN A 21 0.43 14.25 -3.52
C GLN A 21 1.87 14.13 -3.01
N ALA A 22 2.02 13.90 -1.71
CA ALA A 22 3.28 13.74 -1.04
C ALA A 22 3.82 12.34 -1.32
N GLN A 23 5.15 12.26 -1.33
CA GLN A 23 5.82 10.97 -1.19
C GLN A 23 5.57 10.48 0.23
N GLU A 24 5.53 9.17 0.46
CA GLU A 24 5.29 8.60 1.79
C GLU A 24 6.36 7.55 2.09
N ILE A 25 6.80 7.50 3.35
CA ILE A 25 7.41 6.30 3.91
C ILE A 25 6.34 5.57 4.70
N VAL A 26 6.21 4.27 4.50
CA VAL A 26 5.25 3.43 5.22
C VAL A 26 5.99 2.35 5.97
N LEU A 27 5.79 2.29 7.28
CA LEU A 27 6.36 1.24 8.13
C LEU A 27 5.26 0.26 8.50
N GLY A 28 5.52 -1.03 8.31
CA GLY A 28 4.56 -2.10 8.57
C GLY A 28 5.08 -3.12 9.57
N VAL A 29 4.17 -3.66 10.37
CA VAL A 29 4.39 -4.89 11.15
C VAL A 29 3.24 -5.84 10.83
N GLY A 30 3.54 -7.13 10.71
CA GLY A 30 2.53 -8.10 10.33
C GLY A 30 2.89 -9.52 10.70
N TYR A 31 2.00 -10.44 10.32
CA TYR A 31 2.16 -11.88 10.47
C TYR A 31 1.90 -12.54 9.12
N ASN A 32 2.76 -13.47 8.74
CA ASN A 32 2.66 -14.22 7.50
C ASN A 32 2.24 -15.68 7.75
N ASP A 33 1.50 -16.20 6.79
CA ASP A 33 1.04 -17.59 6.68
C ASP A 33 1.52 -18.11 5.32
N PHE A 34 2.49 -19.03 5.36
CA PHE A 34 3.04 -19.67 4.18
C PHE A 34 2.17 -20.86 3.80
N ASN A 35 1.82 -20.96 2.51
CA ASN A 35 0.87 -21.96 2.05
C ASN A 35 1.59 -23.29 1.68
N SER A 36 2.23 -23.90 2.68
CA SER A 36 2.92 -25.19 2.63
C SER A 36 2.77 -25.94 3.96
N GLU A 37 2.69 -27.27 3.96
CA GLU A 37 2.53 -28.05 5.21
C GLU A 37 3.79 -28.04 6.09
N ILE A 38 4.95 -27.72 5.50
CA ILE A 38 6.23 -27.74 6.19
C ILE A 38 6.73 -26.35 6.57
N SER A 39 6.03 -25.28 6.17
CA SER A 39 6.51 -23.92 6.36
C SER A 39 6.53 -23.47 7.81
N GLU A 40 7.26 -22.39 8.05
CA GLU A 40 7.30 -21.70 9.33
C GLU A 40 6.69 -20.31 9.15
N ASP A 41 5.55 -20.12 9.80
CA ASP A 41 4.87 -18.83 9.89
C ASP A 41 5.54 -17.93 10.92
N GLY A 42 5.41 -16.62 10.77
CA GLY A 42 6.12 -15.70 11.65
C GLY A 42 5.71 -14.25 11.48
N TYR A 43 6.30 -13.41 12.32
CA TYR A 43 6.15 -11.97 12.17
C TYR A 43 7.06 -11.43 11.07
N TYR A 44 6.69 -10.29 10.51
CA TYR A 44 7.56 -9.54 9.60
C TYR A 44 7.47 -8.05 9.88
N ILE A 45 8.53 -7.35 9.49
CA ILE A 45 8.57 -5.89 9.41
C ILE A 45 8.75 -5.46 7.97
N ALA A 46 8.17 -4.32 7.61
CA ALA A 46 8.22 -3.79 6.26
C ALA A 46 8.51 -2.28 6.25
N ALA A 47 9.22 -1.85 5.22
CA ALA A 47 9.39 -0.44 4.88
C ALA A 47 9.06 -0.25 3.39
N ASP A 48 8.04 0.55 3.10
CA ASP A 48 7.67 0.93 1.75
C ASP A 48 7.99 2.41 1.52
N TYR A 49 8.49 2.73 0.35
CA TYR A 49 8.55 4.09 -0.17
C TYR A 49 7.52 4.23 -1.27
N HIS A 50 6.56 5.16 -1.09
CA HIS A 50 5.61 5.52 -2.12
C HIS A 50 6.04 6.87 -2.73
N ALA A 51 6.35 6.88 -4.01
CA ALA A 51 6.54 8.13 -4.74
C ALA A 51 5.20 8.86 -4.89
N ARG A 52 5.26 10.11 -5.37
CA ARG A 52 4.06 10.90 -5.66
C ARG A 52 3.14 10.16 -6.63
N ARG A 53 1.83 10.17 -6.36
CA ARG A 53 0.80 9.54 -7.20
C ARG A 53 0.37 10.48 -8.33
N ASN A 54 1.29 10.79 -9.23
CA ASN A 54 1.11 11.82 -10.27
C ASN A 54 -0.01 11.54 -11.27
N TRP A 55 -0.57 10.32 -11.27
CA TRP A 55 -1.59 9.91 -12.22
C TRP A 55 -2.91 9.55 -11.53
N THR A 56 -4.01 9.75 -12.24
CA THR A 56 -5.35 9.42 -11.75
C THR A 56 -6.16 8.76 -12.86
N LEU A 57 -6.84 7.66 -12.53
CA LEU A 57 -7.75 6.95 -13.43
C LEU A 57 -8.99 6.50 -12.65
N PHE A 58 -10.19 6.88 -13.12
CA PHE A 58 -11.47 6.60 -12.43
C PHE A 58 -11.49 6.98 -10.94
N GLY A 59 -10.81 8.08 -10.58
CA GLY A 59 -10.70 8.54 -9.18
C GLY A 59 -9.69 7.76 -8.33
N VAL A 60 -8.98 6.78 -8.90
CA VAL A 60 -7.87 6.08 -8.26
C VAL A 60 -6.58 6.79 -8.64
N GLU A 61 -5.87 7.28 -7.63
CA GLU A 61 -4.54 7.86 -7.78
C GLU A 61 -3.49 6.76 -7.78
N TYR A 62 -2.48 6.84 -8.64
CA TYR A 62 -1.41 5.85 -8.68
C TYR A 62 -0.05 6.45 -9.00
N GLY A 63 0.98 5.72 -8.58
CA GLY A 63 2.38 6.10 -8.73
C GLY A 63 3.29 4.91 -8.56
N PHE A 64 4.60 5.17 -8.62
CA PHE A 64 5.60 4.14 -8.33
C PHE A 64 5.90 4.04 -6.83
N GLY A 65 6.45 2.90 -6.43
CA GLY A 65 6.96 2.68 -5.08
C GLY A 65 7.99 1.56 -5.04
N ALA A 66 8.64 1.46 -3.89
CA ALA A 66 9.59 0.40 -3.54
C ALA A 66 9.20 -0.19 -2.18
N THR A 67 9.60 -1.44 -1.93
CA THR A 67 9.28 -2.18 -0.71
C THR A 67 10.46 -3.03 -0.27
N GLY A 68 10.62 -3.16 1.03
CA GLY A 68 11.49 -4.14 1.68
C GLY A 68 10.75 -4.80 2.84
N GLN A 69 10.84 -6.12 2.94
CA GLN A 69 10.28 -6.91 4.04
C GLN A 69 11.36 -7.83 4.61
N VAL A 70 11.39 -7.96 5.93
CA VAL A 70 12.25 -8.91 6.65
C VAL A 70 11.35 -9.74 7.55
N HIS A 71 11.45 -11.06 7.40
CA HIS A 71 10.66 -12.05 8.12
C HIS A 71 11.46 -12.58 9.32
N GLU A 72 10.77 -12.93 10.41
CA GLU A 72 11.38 -13.50 11.62
C GLU A 72 12.14 -14.80 11.34
N THR A 73 11.64 -15.57 10.36
CA THR A 73 12.23 -16.81 9.85
C THR A 73 13.46 -16.60 8.96
N GLY A 74 13.81 -15.35 8.67
CA GLY A 74 15.08 -14.94 8.04
C GLY A 74 14.97 -14.59 6.56
N GLU A 75 13.82 -14.76 5.93
CA GLU A 75 13.63 -14.41 4.52
C GLU A 75 13.48 -12.90 4.33
N ILE A 76 13.87 -12.45 3.14
CA ILE A 76 13.84 -11.03 2.78
C ILE A 76 13.15 -10.89 1.43
N PHE A 77 12.23 -9.94 1.32
CA PHE A 77 11.67 -9.53 0.03
C PHE A 77 12.05 -8.08 -0.26
N VAL A 78 12.55 -7.80 -1.46
CA VAL A 78 12.76 -6.43 -1.94
C VAL A 78 12.14 -6.28 -3.32
N GLY A 79 11.42 -5.19 -3.57
CA GLY A 79 10.72 -5.02 -4.83
C GLY A 79 10.33 -3.59 -5.12
N GLY A 80 9.73 -3.41 -6.28
CA GLY A 80 9.22 -2.12 -6.71
C GLY A 80 8.18 -2.26 -7.81
N GLY A 81 7.27 -1.30 -7.87
CA GLY A 81 6.17 -1.37 -8.81
C GLY A 81 5.16 -0.26 -8.60
N LEU A 82 3.90 -0.58 -8.87
CA LEU A 82 2.81 0.39 -8.78
C LEU A 82 2.14 0.35 -7.41
N GLN A 83 1.77 1.52 -6.93
CA GLN A 83 0.91 1.72 -5.78
C GLN A 83 -0.27 2.60 -6.15
N PHE A 84 -1.42 2.30 -5.56
CA PHE A 84 -2.71 2.87 -5.87
C PHE A 84 -3.39 3.31 -4.58
N ARG A 85 -4.13 4.42 -4.64
CA ARG A 85 -4.93 4.92 -3.53
C ARG A 85 -6.22 5.52 -4.03
N HIS A 86 -7.31 5.25 -3.32
CA HIS A 86 -8.60 5.90 -3.56
C HIS A 86 -9.13 6.44 -2.24
N ALA A 87 -9.38 7.74 -2.20
CA ALA A 87 -9.96 8.40 -1.05
C ALA A 87 -11.45 8.05 -0.94
N LEU A 88 -11.89 7.70 0.27
CA LEU A 88 -13.27 7.44 0.65
C LEU A 88 -13.81 8.61 1.49
N ARG A 89 -15.07 8.50 1.93
CA ARG A 89 -15.68 9.47 2.85
C ARG A 89 -15.04 9.39 4.24
N ASN A 90 -15.22 10.44 5.04
CA ASN A 90 -14.84 10.47 6.46
C ASN A 90 -13.35 10.15 6.72
N THR A 91 -12.46 10.66 5.86
CA THR A 91 -11.00 10.48 5.91
C THR A 91 -10.52 9.03 5.78
N TRP A 92 -11.36 8.13 5.31
CA TRP A 92 -10.96 6.77 4.95
C TRP A 92 -10.34 6.73 3.56
N PHE A 93 -9.52 5.72 3.30
CA PHE A 93 -9.00 5.40 1.98
C PHE A 93 -8.85 3.90 1.81
N VAL A 94 -8.83 3.45 0.57
CA VAL A 94 -8.31 2.12 0.21
C VAL A 94 -7.02 2.28 -0.56
N GLU A 95 -6.14 1.31 -0.43
CA GLU A 95 -4.88 1.25 -1.14
C GLU A 95 -4.64 -0.12 -1.73
N ALA A 96 -3.86 -0.18 -2.80
CA ALA A 96 -3.38 -1.42 -3.35
C ALA A 96 -1.95 -1.24 -3.87
N SER A 97 -1.21 -2.33 -4.01
CA SER A 97 0.06 -2.32 -4.75
C SER A 97 0.30 -3.64 -5.46
N VAL A 98 1.09 -3.56 -6.52
CA VAL A 98 1.65 -4.72 -7.23
C VAL A 98 3.12 -4.41 -7.48
N MET A 99 3.99 -5.16 -6.80
CA MET A 99 5.42 -4.92 -6.76
C MET A 99 6.17 -6.22 -7.03
N PRO A 100 6.60 -6.47 -8.28
CA PRO A 100 7.58 -7.51 -8.56
C PRO A 100 8.89 -7.22 -7.81
N GLY A 101 9.60 -8.28 -7.47
CA GLY A 101 10.80 -8.18 -6.64
C GLY A 101 11.59 -9.47 -6.59
N TYR A 102 12.59 -9.44 -5.71
CA TYR A 102 13.45 -10.56 -5.39
C TYR A 102 13.14 -11.05 -3.99
N TYR A 103 12.98 -12.36 -3.85
CA TYR A 103 12.80 -13.06 -2.58
C TYR A 103 14.08 -13.83 -2.27
N PHE A 104 14.70 -13.49 -1.15
CA PHE A 104 15.86 -14.19 -0.62
C PHE A 104 15.37 -15.20 0.39
N ASN A 105 15.31 -16.46 -0.05
CA ASN A 105 14.97 -17.56 0.82
C ASN A 105 16.11 -17.83 1.82
N ASN A 106 15.74 -18.20 3.06
CA ASN A 106 16.64 -18.62 4.12
C ASN A 106 16.56 -20.14 4.38
N SER A 107 15.44 -20.78 4.04
CA SER A 107 15.16 -22.17 4.36
C SER A 107 14.25 -22.83 3.31
N GLN A 108 14.51 -24.11 3.01
CA GLN A 108 13.64 -24.91 2.13
C GLN A 108 12.18 -24.99 2.63
N ARG A 109 11.93 -24.70 3.91
CA ARG A 109 10.57 -24.70 4.50
C ARG A 109 9.70 -23.56 3.98
N ASN A 110 10.32 -22.41 3.68
CA ASN A 110 9.66 -21.19 3.23
C ASN A 110 10.02 -20.86 1.78
N ASP A 111 10.41 -21.87 1.00
CA ASP A 111 10.68 -21.70 -0.42
C ASP A 111 9.39 -21.36 -1.18
N LEU A 112 9.44 -20.26 -1.95
CA LEU A 112 8.32 -19.84 -2.78
C LEU A 112 8.42 -20.40 -4.21
N GLY A 113 9.48 -21.13 -4.53
CA GLY A 113 9.72 -21.79 -5.83
C GLY A 113 10.39 -20.88 -6.86
N SER A 114 10.64 -19.61 -6.53
CA SER A 114 11.42 -18.69 -7.34
C SER A 114 12.09 -17.63 -6.48
N ASP A 115 13.23 -17.13 -6.96
CA ASP A 115 13.78 -15.88 -6.45
C ASP A 115 12.98 -14.67 -6.95
N PHE A 116 12.28 -14.78 -8.08
CA PHE A 116 11.41 -13.72 -8.59
C PHE A 116 10.00 -13.92 -8.06
N GLU A 117 9.51 -12.91 -7.34
CA GLU A 117 8.23 -12.97 -6.67
C GLU A 117 7.46 -11.65 -6.85
N ILE A 118 6.12 -11.72 -6.84
CA ILE A 118 5.26 -10.55 -7.00
C ILE A 118 4.48 -10.34 -5.70
N ARG A 119 4.73 -9.20 -5.03
CA ARG A 119 3.93 -8.77 -3.89
C ARG A 119 2.69 -8.02 -4.37
N SER A 120 1.52 -8.55 -4.06
CA SER A 120 0.23 -7.86 -4.18
C SER A 120 -0.28 -7.46 -2.80
N LEU A 121 -0.78 -6.23 -2.66
CA LEU A 121 -1.34 -5.71 -1.40
C LEU A 121 -2.70 -5.09 -1.66
N LEU A 122 -3.64 -5.28 -0.72
CA LEU A 122 -4.90 -4.55 -0.62
C LEU A 122 -5.11 -4.11 0.82
N GLY A 123 -5.37 -2.82 1.04
CA GLY A 123 -5.54 -2.27 2.38
C GLY A 123 -6.68 -1.26 2.47
N ILE A 124 -7.13 -1.06 3.71
CA ILE A 124 -8.04 0.01 4.11
C ILE A 124 -7.36 0.81 5.21
N GLY A 125 -7.44 2.14 5.13
CA GLY A 125 -6.82 3.01 6.10
C GLY A 125 -7.59 4.29 6.35
N ARG A 126 -7.08 5.06 7.30
CA ARG A 126 -7.67 6.32 7.73
C ARG A 126 -6.60 7.37 7.95
N GLU A 127 -6.90 8.58 7.50
CA GLU A 127 -6.15 9.78 7.80
C GLU A 127 -6.68 10.45 9.07
N PHE A 128 -5.76 10.85 9.94
CA PHE A 128 -6.03 11.52 11.20
C PHE A 128 -5.79 13.03 11.08
N GLY A 129 -6.42 13.83 11.95
CA GLY A 129 -6.37 15.30 11.85
C GLY A 129 -4.99 15.95 12.02
N ASN A 130 -3.98 15.18 12.45
CA ASN A 130 -2.58 15.57 12.52
C ASN A 130 -1.78 15.23 11.23
N GLY A 131 -2.45 14.71 10.19
CA GLY A 131 -1.86 14.31 8.91
C GLY A 131 -1.17 12.94 8.91
N SER A 132 -1.18 12.19 10.03
CA SER A 132 -0.69 10.80 10.01
C SER A 132 -1.73 9.86 9.41
N HIS A 133 -1.30 8.78 8.75
CA HIS A 133 -2.22 7.74 8.28
C HIS A 133 -1.88 6.37 8.87
N VAL A 134 -2.92 5.56 9.08
CA VAL A 134 -2.78 4.14 9.45
C VAL A 134 -3.63 3.30 8.52
N SER A 135 -3.14 2.15 8.11
CA SER A 135 -3.92 1.16 7.36
C SER A 135 -3.71 -0.26 7.87
N PHE A 136 -4.72 -1.08 7.62
CA PHE A 136 -4.65 -2.52 7.75
C PHE A 136 -4.66 -3.12 6.34
N ALA A 137 -3.79 -4.09 6.09
CA ALA A 137 -3.58 -4.63 4.74
C ALA A 137 -3.46 -6.15 4.72
N LEU A 138 -4.01 -6.73 3.65
CA LEU A 138 -3.76 -8.09 3.21
C LEU A 138 -2.66 -8.05 2.16
N THR A 139 -1.69 -8.96 2.27
CA THR A 139 -0.58 -9.11 1.32
C THR A 139 -0.53 -10.54 0.83
N HIS A 140 -0.18 -10.71 -0.45
CA HIS A 140 0.13 -12.01 -1.05
C HIS A 140 1.43 -11.89 -1.84
N ILE A 141 2.33 -12.85 -1.69
CA ILE A 141 3.57 -12.97 -2.47
C ILE A 141 3.56 -14.32 -3.20
N SER A 142 3.73 -14.28 -4.52
CA SER A 142 3.86 -15.48 -5.35
C SER A 142 4.53 -15.19 -6.69
N ASN A 143 5.03 -16.24 -7.34
CA ASN A 143 5.76 -16.15 -8.61
C ASN A 143 4.83 -16.30 -9.84
N ALA A 144 3.52 -16.34 -9.64
CA ALA A 144 2.53 -16.58 -10.70
C ALA A 144 2.78 -17.87 -11.51
N SER A 145 3.37 -18.88 -10.88
CA SER A 145 3.71 -20.18 -11.47
C SER A 145 4.69 -20.10 -12.64
N ILE A 146 5.63 -19.16 -12.60
CA ILE A 146 6.78 -19.15 -13.52
C ILE A 146 7.88 -20.13 -13.07
N GLY A 147 7.91 -20.46 -11.77
CA GLY A 147 8.77 -21.49 -11.20
C GLY A 147 8.13 -22.89 -11.33
N GLU A 148 8.87 -23.92 -10.93
CA GLU A 148 8.34 -25.29 -10.88
C GLU A 148 7.27 -25.43 -9.79
N ASP A 149 7.48 -24.76 -8.65
CA ASP A 149 6.55 -24.66 -7.54
C ASP A 149 6.09 -23.22 -7.32
N ASN A 150 4.90 -23.05 -6.73
CA ASN A 150 4.37 -21.76 -6.31
C ASN A 150 3.47 -21.91 -5.08
N PRO A 151 4.03 -22.20 -3.91
CA PRO A 151 3.25 -22.31 -2.67
C PRO A 151 2.59 -20.96 -2.33
N GLY A 152 3.37 -19.88 -2.47
CA GLY A 152 2.97 -18.53 -2.12
C GLY A 152 2.91 -18.29 -0.61
N MET A 153 2.75 -17.03 -0.24
CA MET A 153 2.63 -16.58 1.15
C MET A 153 1.56 -15.51 1.26
N ASN A 154 0.72 -15.62 2.28
CA ASN A 154 -0.27 -14.60 2.65
C ASN A 154 0.17 -13.89 3.92
N ALA A 155 -0.27 -12.65 4.10
CA ALA A 155 0.05 -11.89 5.30
C ALA A 155 -1.01 -10.85 5.63
N VAL A 156 -1.09 -10.52 6.91
CA VAL A 156 -1.84 -9.38 7.43
C VAL A 156 -0.87 -8.38 8.07
N SER A 157 -1.12 -7.08 7.91
CA SER A 157 -0.27 -6.05 8.55
C SER A 157 -1.03 -4.82 9.00
N LEU A 158 -0.47 -4.20 10.04
CA LEU A 158 -0.75 -2.82 10.43
C LEU A 158 0.37 -1.92 9.89
N ARG A 159 0.01 -0.82 9.24
CA ARG A 159 0.93 0.04 8.49
C ARG A 159 0.75 1.50 8.89
N PHE A 160 1.85 2.19 9.14
CA PHE A 160 1.91 3.59 9.54
C PHE A 160 2.55 4.40 8.42
N HIS A 161 1.83 5.42 7.93
CA HIS A 161 2.25 6.22 6.80
C HIS A 161 2.74 7.58 7.28
N PHE A 162 3.91 7.96 6.78
CA PHE A 162 4.60 9.20 7.09
C PHE A 162 4.75 10.00 5.79
N PRO A 163 3.86 10.98 5.54
CA PRO A 163 4.00 11.88 4.41
C PRO A 163 5.31 12.68 4.51
N LEU A 164 6.07 12.67 3.42
CA LEU A 164 7.25 13.51 3.24
C LEU A 164 6.80 14.85 2.69
N SER A 165 7.00 15.92 3.46
CA SER A 165 6.60 17.27 3.05
C SER A 165 7.16 17.62 1.68
N ALA A 166 6.28 17.96 0.73
CA ALA A 166 6.69 18.73 -0.44
C ALA A 166 7.01 20.14 0.06
N ARG A 167 8.30 20.49 0.16
CA ARG A 167 8.70 21.90 0.30
C ARG A 167 8.13 22.64 -0.92
N HIS A 168 7.07 23.41 -0.71
CA HIS A 168 6.77 24.53 -1.58
C HIS A 168 7.84 25.59 -1.30
N GLN A 169 8.77 25.77 -2.26
CA GLN A 169 9.46 27.04 -2.43
C GLN A 169 8.70 27.83 -3.49
#